data_AF-A0A645J7W2-F1
#
_entry.id   AF-A0A645J7W2-F1
#
_cell.length_a   1.000
_cell.length_b   1.000
_cell.length_c   1.000
_cell.angle_alpha   90.00
_cell.angle_beta   90.00
_cell.angle_gamma   90.00
#
_symmetry.space_group_name_H-M   'P 1'
#
loop_
_entity.id
_entity.type
_entity.pdbx_description
1 polymer ?
#
loop_
_entity_poly.entity_id
_entity_poly.type
_entity_poly.pdbx_seq_one_letter_code
_entity_poly.pdbx_strand_id
1 'polypeptide(L)' 'MISYSNHLGLYSEDLDFQSKRQLGNFPQAYSHLALINTAVLFSEEKRLSQFIRP' A
#
# COMPACT_ATOMS: atom_id res chain seq x y z
N MET A 1 0.20 6.01 2.86
CA MET A 1 1.06 5.49 1.78
C MET A 1 0.68 6.10 0.44
N ILE A 2 -0.60 6.08 0.05
CA ILE A 2 -1.09 6.62 -1.24
C ILE A 2 -0.64 8.06 -1.51
N SER A 3 -0.65 8.94 -0.51
CA SER A 3 -0.19 10.33 -0.63
C SER A 3 1.33 10.51 -0.82
N TYR A 4 2.12 9.44 -0.66
CA TYR A 4 3.58 9.44 -0.76
C TYR A 4 4.09 8.71 -1.99
N SER A 5 3.19 8.28 -2.89
CA SER A 5 3.61 7.79 -4.21
C SER A 5 4.25 8.94 -4.99
N ASN A 6 5.12 8.60 -5.94
CA ASN A 6 5.55 9.61 -6.90
C ASN A 6 4.38 9.99 -7.84
N HIS A 7 4.66 10.88 -8.80
CA HIS A 7 3.68 11.34 -9.79
C HIS A 7 3.16 10.22 -10.72
N LEU A 8 3.80 9.05 -10.75
CA LEU A 8 3.38 7.86 -11.50
C LEU A 8 2.66 6.83 -10.63
N GLY A 9 2.48 7.09 -9.33
CA GLY A 9 1.87 6.13 -8.40
C GLY A 9 2.82 5.04 -7.91
N LEU A 10 4.14 5.20 -8.10
CA LEU A 10 5.13 4.18 -7.76
C LEU A 10 5.76 4.38 -6.38
N TYR A 11 6.24 3.27 -5.80
CA TYR A 11 6.90 3.21 -4.48
C TYR A 11 8.32 2.61 -4.56
N SER A 12 9.22 3.14 -3.72
CA SER A 12 10.50 2.52 -3.39
C SER A 12 10.37 1.49 -2.25
N GLU A 13 11.49 0.89 -1.91
CA GLU A 13 11.68 0.03 -0.74
C GLU A 13 11.36 0.76 0.56
N ASP A 14 11.95 1.95 0.73
CA ASP A 14 11.90 2.70 1.98
C ASP A 14 11.24 4.07 1.81
N LEU A 15 10.71 4.59 2.92
CA LEU A 15 10.18 5.94 3.03
C LEU A 15 10.82 6.64 4.23
N ASP A 16 11.49 7.76 3.99
CA ASP A 16 12.00 8.60 5.06
C ASP A 16 10.85 9.27 5.83
N PHE A 17 10.75 9.03 7.13
CA PHE A 17 9.60 9.50 7.91
C PHE A 17 9.57 11.01 8.15
N GLN A 18 10.71 11.70 8.05
CA GLN A 18 10.79 13.15 8.27
C GLN A 18 10.48 13.92 6.98
N SER A 19 11.26 13.65 5.93
CA SER A 19 11.21 14.31 4.63
C SER A 19 10.17 13.73 3.68
N LYS A 20 9.63 12.54 3.96
CA LYS A 20 8.68 11.81 3.10
C LYS A 20 9.24 11.43 1.73
N ARG A 21 10.57 11.41 1.59
CA ARG A 21 11.24 10.96 0.38
C ARG A 21 11.25 9.45 0.31
N GLN A 22 11.06 8.93 -0.90
CA GLN A 22 11.27 7.51 -1.14
C GLN A 22 12.77 7.23 -1.28
N LEU A 23 13.24 6.17 -0.63
CA LEU A 23 14.65 5.79 -0.53
C LEU A 23 14.87 4.34 -0.97
N GLY A 24 16.12 3.98 -1.26
CA GLY A 24 16.48 2.62 -1.65
C GLY A 24 16.09 2.29 -3.08
N ASN A 25 15.84 1.00 -3.33
CA ASN A 25 15.52 0.48 -4.66
C ASN A 25 14.21 1.09 -5.19
N PHE A 26 14.22 1.54 -6.44
CA PHE A 26 13.07 2.16 -7.08
C PHE A 26 12.97 1.80 -8.57
N PRO A 27 11.79 1.42 -9.10
CA PRO A 27 10.56 1.08 -8.37
C PRO A 27 10.65 -0.32 -7.74
N GLN A 28 10.09 -0.51 -6.55
CA GLN A 28 10.26 -1.74 -5.77
C GLN A 28 9.02 -2.64 -5.85
N ALA A 29 9.16 -3.86 -6.35
CA ALA A 29 8.01 -4.74 -6.63
C ALA A 29 7.24 -5.21 -5.38
N TYR A 30 7.93 -5.56 -4.30
CA TYR A 30 7.29 -6.04 -3.06
C TYR A 30 6.44 -4.98 -2.34
N SER A 31 6.81 -3.70 -2.38
CA SER A 31 6.04 -2.57 -1.83
C SER A 31 4.71 -2.44 -2.55
N HIS A 32 4.70 -2.62 -3.87
CA HIS A 32 3.47 -2.63 -4.67
C HIS A 32 2.65 -3.89 -4.38
N LEU A 33 3.27 -5.07 -4.32
CA LEU A 33 2.59 -6.33 -3.99
C LEU A 33 1.95 -6.27 -2.60
N ALA A 34 2.67 -5.75 -1.60
CA ALA A 34 2.16 -5.57 -0.25
C ALA A 34 0.96 -4.62 -0.23
N LEU A 35 1.00 -3.52 -1.00
CA LEU A 35 -0.13 -2.59 -1.12
C LEU A 35 -1.36 -3.26 -1.74
N ILE A 36 -1.18 -4.02 -2.83
CA ILE A 36 -2.26 -4.77 -3.49
C ILE A 36 -2.85 -5.81 -2.53
N ASN A 37 -2.01 -6.63 -1.90
CA ASN A 37 -2.45 -7.65 -0.96
C ASN A 37 -3.23 -7.06 0.20
N THR A 38 -2.76 -5.91 0.72
CA THR A 38 -3.47 -5.18 1.78
C THR A 38 -4.85 -4.75 1.29
N ALA A 39 -4.96 -4.16 0.10
CA ALA A 39 -6.25 -3.75 -0.46
C ALA A 39 -7.21 -4.94 -0.65
N VAL A 40 -6.70 -6.09 -1.12
CA VAL A 40 -7.48 -7.34 -1.25
C VAL A 40 -7.98 -7.81 0.12
N LEU A 41 -7.11 -7.86 1.13
CA LEU A 41 -7.47 -8.28 2.49
C LEU A 41 -8.63 -7.45 3.06
N PHE A 42 -8.55 -6.11 2.96
CA PHE A 42 -9.62 -5.22 3.42
C PHE A 42 -10.91 -5.38 2.60
N SER A 43 -10.82 -5.69 1.32
CA SER A 43 -11.99 -5.95 0.48
C SER A 43 -12.70 -7.24 0.89
N GLU A 44 -11.95 -8.29 1.23
CA GLU A 44 -12.51 -9.56 1.71
C GLU A 44 -13.11 -9.45 3.12
N GLU A 45 -12.45 -8.71 4.02
CA GLU A 45 -12.96 -8.45 5.37
C GLU A 45 -14.33 -7.75 5.34
N LYS A 46 -14.51 -6.76 4.45
CA LYS A 46 -15.81 -6.09 4.28
C LYS A 46 -16.91 -7.07 3.88
N ARG A 47 -16.62 -8.02 3.00
CA ARG A 47 -17.57 -9.05 2.55
C ARG A 47 -17.99 -9.97 3.71
N LEU A 48 -17.03 -10.42 4.52
CA LEU A 48 -17.30 -11.27 5.68
C LEU A 48 -18.06 -10.50 6.78
N SER A 49 -17.64 -9.27 7.05
CA SER A 49 -18.27 -8.44 8.08
C SER A 49 -19.67 -7.94 7.72
N GLN A 50 -20.05 -7.94 6.44
CA GLN A 50 -21.44 -7.74 5.98
C GLN A 50 -22.30 -8.98 6.18
N PHE A 51 -21.71 -10.18 6.10
CA PHE A 51 -22.42 -11.43 6.31
C PHE A 51 -22.69 -11.72 7.80
N ILE A 52 -21.80 -11.28 8.69
CA ILE A 52 -21.86 -11.59 10.13
C ILE A 52 -22.67 -10.56 10.92
N ARG A 53 -22.92 -9.36 10.37
CA ARG A 53 -23.76 -8.34 11.03
C ARG A 53 -25.23 -8.54 10.63
N PRO A 54 -26.18 -8.71 11.59
CA PRO A 54 -27.60 -8.86 11.30
C PRO A 54 -28.23 -7.58 10.71
#